data_AF-A0A6L9TDI7-F1
#
_entry.id   AF-A0A6L9TDI7-F1
#
_cell.length_a   1.000
_cell.length_b   1.000
_cell.length_c   1.000
_cell.angle_alpha   90.00
_cell.angle_beta   90.00
_cell.angle_gamma   90.00
#
_symmetry.space_group_name_H-M   'P 1'
#
loop_
_entity.id
_entity.type
_entity.pdbx_description
1 polymer ?
#
loop_
_entity_poly.entity_id
_entity_poly.type
_entity_poly.pdbx_seq_one_letter_code
_entity_poly.pdbx_strand_id
1 'polypeptide(L)' 'MNERFVTTPEDVTFVTDPETIAQIHAETGFIPLPEEEQQWISEEGRKRWALEDYVSSDELRAEYARKKALGQL' A
#
# COMPACT_ATOMS: atom_id res chain seq x y z
N MET A 1 -6.32 21.55 -22.95
CA MET A 1 -5.71 20.96 -21.74
C MET A 1 -5.53 19.48 -22.01
N ASN A 2 -4.35 18.94 -21.75
CA ASN A 2 -4.05 17.52 -21.92
C ASN A 2 -4.41 16.85 -20.58
N GLU A 3 -5.67 16.45 -20.40
CA GLU A 3 -6.13 15.82 -19.16
C GLU A 3 -5.58 14.39 -19.09
N ARG A 4 -4.36 14.28 -18.57
CA ARG A 4 -3.63 13.02 -18.42
C ARG A 4 -4.33 12.02 -17.49
N PHE A 5 -5.33 12.47 -16.72
CA PHE A 5 -6.14 11.66 -15.81
C PHE A 5 -7.61 11.94 -16.07
N VAL A 6 -8.39 10.85 -16.21
CA VAL A 6 -9.83 10.88 -16.57
C VAL A 6 -10.72 11.00 -15.33
N THR A 7 -10.15 10.87 -14.12
CA THR A 7 -10.88 10.88 -12.86
C THR A 7 -10.33 11.97 -11.97
N THR A 8 -11.19 12.86 -11.47
CA THR A 8 -10.86 13.88 -10.48
C THR A 8 -11.24 13.39 -9.07
N PRO A 9 -10.68 14.00 -8.00
CA PRO A 9 -11.09 13.66 -6.63
C PRO A 9 -12.57 13.89 -6.34
N GLU A 10 -13.26 14.72 -7.11
CA GLU A 10 -14.70 14.96 -7.01
C GLU A 10 -15.52 13.81 -7.63
N ASP A 11 -14.90 13.00 -8.49
CA ASP A 11 -15.54 11.85 -9.17
C ASP A 11 -15.46 10.54 -8.36
N VAL A 12 -14.84 10.55 -7.17
CA VAL A 12 -14.65 9.35 -6.35
C VAL A 12 -15.44 9.39 -5.05
N THR A 13 -15.98 8.24 -4.64
CA THR A 13 -16.59 8.06 -3.33
C THR A 13 -15.58 7.43 -2.38
N PHE A 14 -15.30 8.10 -1.26
CA PHE A 14 -14.47 7.54 -0.19
C PHE A 14 -15.23 6.46 0.55
N VAL A 15 -14.68 5.24 0.57
CA VAL A 15 -15.19 4.13 1.37
C VAL A 15 -14.32 4.00 2.62
N THR A 16 -14.90 4.26 3.79
CA THR A 16 -14.22 4.16 5.09
C THR A 16 -14.82 3.09 5.99
N ASP A 17 -15.99 2.56 5.63
CA ASP A 17 -16.68 1.52 6.38
C ASP A 17 -15.94 0.17 6.25
N PRO A 18 -15.50 -0.46 7.36
CA PRO A 18 -14.73 -1.70 7.32
C PRO A 18 -15.47 -2.88 6.67
N GLU A 19 -16.80 -2.97 6.84
CA GLU A 19 -17.58 -4.06 6.24
C GLU A 19 -17.63 -3.93 4.72
N THR A 20 -17.86 -2.71 4.23
CA THR A 20 -17.84 -2.39 2.80
C THR A 20 -16.46 -2.65 2.19
N ILE A 21 -15.38 -2.28 2.89
CA ILE A 21 -14.01 -2.57 2.45
C ILE A 21 -13.78 -4.08 2.37
N ALA A 22 -14.19 -4.84 3.39
CA ALA A 22 -14.06 -6.30 3.40
C ALA A 22 -14.85 -6.96 2.27
N GLN A 23 -16.05 -6.45 1.96
CA GLN A 23 -16.84 -6.91 0.82
C GLN A 23 -16.11 -6.67 -0.51
N ILE A 24 -15.57 -5.47 -0.72
CA ILE A 24 -14.80 -5.14 -1.94
C ILE A 24 -13.58 -6.06 -2.06
N HIS A 25 -12.86 -6.31 -0.97
CA HIS A 25 -11.74 -7.26 -0.94
C HIS A 25 -12.18 -8.67 -1.36
N ALA A 26 -13.30 -9.16 -0.84
CA ALA A 26 -13.85 -10.46 -1.19
C ALA A 26 -14.28 -10.53 -2.67
N GLU A 27 -14.95 -9.49 -3.19
CA GLU A 27 -15.42 -9.42 -4.58
C GLU A 27 -14.26 -9.35 -5.59
N THR A 28 -13.21 -8.60 -5.25
CA THR A 28 -12.02 -8.43 -6.11
C THR A 28 -10.98 -9.53 -5.95
N GLY A 29 -11.13 -10.40 -4.94
CA GLY A 29 -10.12 -11.38 -4.56
C GLY A 29 -8.85 -10.75 -3.98
N PHE A 30 -8.91 -9.49 -3.57
CA PHE A 30 -7.80 -8.80 -2.94
C PHE A 30 -7.64 -9.28 -1.49
N ILE A 31 -6.44 -9.73 -1.16
CA ILE A 31 -6.08 -10.13 0.21
C ILE A 31 -5.10 -9.09 0.74
N PRO A 32 -5.50 -8.28 1.74
CA PRO A 32 -4.62 -7.26 2.30
C PRO A 32 -3.44 -7.91 3.02
N LEU A 33 -2.32 -7.18 3.06
CA LEU A 33 -1.17 -7.58 3.88
C LEU A 33 -1.53 -7.52 5.38
N PRO A 34 -0.83 -8.29 6.21
CA PRO A 34 -0.88 -8.10 7.67
C PRO A 34 -0.61 -6.63 8.01
N GLU A 35 -1.33 -6.12 9.01
CA GLU A 35 -1.26 -4.70 9.37
C GLU A 35 0.16 -4.23 9.69
N GLU A 36 0.94 -5.04 10.43
CA GLU A 36 2.34 -4.77 10.76
C GLU A 36 3.22 -4.62 9.50
N GLU A 37 3.07 -5.54 8.54
CA GLU A 37 3.81 -5.52 7.28
C GLU A 37 3.42 -4.29 6.44
N GLN A 38 2.11 -4.01 6.32
CA GLN A 38 1.59 -2.86 5.60
C GLN A 38 2.08 -1.53 6.19
N GLN A 39 2.08 -1.39 7.52
CA GLN A 39 2.58 -0.21 8.22
C GLN A 39 4.07 -0.01 7.93
N TRP A 40 4.88 -1.05 8.08
CA TRP A 40 6.32 -0.97 7.84
C TRP A 40 6.64 -0.58 6.39
N ILE A 41 5.99 -1.19 5.41
CA ILE A 41 6.15 -0.86 3.98
C ILE A 41 5.76 0.60 3.71
N SER A 42 4.65 1.06 4.31
CA SER A 42 4.15 2.42 4.11
C SER A 42 5.10 3.46 4.70
N GLU A 43 5.74 3.17 5.83
CA GLU A 43 6.74 4.03 6.46
C GLU A 43 8.05 4.05 5.68
N GLU A 44 8.60 2.89 5.32
CA GLU A 44 9.86 2.80 4.57
C GLU A 44 9.73 3.35 3.15
N GLY A 45 8.62 3.09 2.47
CA GLY A 45 8.34 3.66 1.17
C GLY A 45 8.32 5.19 1.21
N ARG A 46 7.70 5.78 2.24
CA ARG A 46 7.68 7.24 2.43
C ARG A 46 9.08 7.81 2.68
N LYS A 47 9.90 7.13 3.51
CA LYS A 47 11.28 7.56 3.79
C LYS A 47 12.15 7.52 2.53
N ARG A 48 12.07 6.44 1.74
CA ARG A 48 12.90 6.26 0.53
C ARG A 48 12.45 7.15 -0.62
N TRP A 49 11.15 7.35 -0.77
CA TRP A 49 10.62 8.33 -1.73
C TRP A 49 11.17 9.74 -1.48
N ALA A 50 11.26 10.15 -0.20
CA ALA A 50 11.83 11.45 0.17
C ALA A 50 13.34 11.57 -0.13
N LEU A 51 14.02 10.46 -0.36
CA LEU A 51 15.44 10.38 -0.73
C LEU A 51 15.65 10.08 -2.22
N GLU A 52 14.57 10.10 -3.03
CA GLU A 52 14.58 9.71 -4.45
C GLU A 52 15.08 8.27 -4.68
N ASP A 53 15.01 7.42 -3.65
CA ASP A 53 15.27 5.99 -3.74
C ASP A 53 13.96 5.25 -4.09
N TYR A 54 13.72 5.11 -5.39
CA TYR A 54 12.47 4.56 -5.92
C TYR A 54 12.45 3.04 -5.84
N VAL A 55 12.09 2.52 -4.67
CA VAL A 55 11.83 1.10 -4.45
C VAL A 55 10.36 0.74 -4.61
N SER A 56 10.10 -0.42 -5.19
CA SER A 56 8.76 -0.97 -5.32
C SER A 56 8.24 -1.53 -3.99
N SER A 57 6.91 -1.64 -3.87
CA SER A 57 6.30 -2.30 -2.71
C SER A 57 6.74 -3.77 -2.59
N ASP A 58 6.98 -4.47 -3.70
CA ASP A 58 7.45 -5.87 -3.66
C ASP A 58 8.87 -6.00 -3.11
N GLU A 59 9.77 -5.06 -3.44
CA GLU A 59 11.12 -5.01 -2.85
C GLU A 59 11.05 -4.74 -1.35
N LEU A 60 10.19 -3.83 -0.92
CA LEU A 60 9.95 -3.56 0.50
C LEU A 60 9.40 -4.78 1.23
N ARG A 61 8.48 -5.54 0.62
CA ARG A 61 7.96 -6.79 1.19
C ARG A 61 9.05 -7.84 1.37
N ALA A 62 9.90 -8.02 0.35
CA ALA A 62 11.03 -8.94 0.43
C ALA A 62 12.01 -8.53 1.55
N GLU A 63 12.24 -7.23 1.72
CA GLU A 63 13.08 -6.71 2.78
C GLU A 63 12.46 -6.89 4.17
N TYR A 64 11.16 -6.64 4.33
CA TYR A 64 10.42 -6.89 5.57
C TYR A 64 10.55 -8.35 5.97
N ALA A 65 10.26 -9.28 5.06
CA ALA A 65 10.36 -10.72 5.31
C ALA A 65 11.78 -11.12 5.72
N ARG A 66 12.81 -10.58 5.05
CA ARG A 66 14.21 -10.81 5.40
C ARG A 66 14.54 -10.30 6.80
N LYS A 67 14.15 -9.07 7.14
CA LYS A 67 14.42 -8.46 8.45
C LYS A 67 13.69 -9.22 9.57
N LYS A 68 12.45 -9.65 9.33
CA LYS A 68 11.71 -10.46 10.30
C LYS A 68 12.37 -11.82 10.55
N ALA A 69 12.82 -12.50 9.48
CA ALA A 69 13.58 -13.74 9.60
C ALA A 69 14.91 -13.58 10.35
N LEU A 70 15.52 -12.38 10.29
CA LEU A 70 16.74 -12.04 11.02
C LEU A 70 16.50 -11.53 12.45
N GLY A 71 15.26 -11.39 12.89
CA GLY A 71 14.91 -10.83 14.21
C GLY A 71 15.24 -9.34 14.36
N GLN A 72 15.25 -8.60 13.25
CA GLN A 72 15.57 -7.17 13.20
C GLN A 72 14.31 -6.27 13.19
N LEU A 73 13.13 -6.89 13.27
CA LEU A 73 11.79 -6.27 13.33
C LEU A 73 10.90 -7.02 14.32
#